data_AF-A0AA38J3E8-F1
#
_entry.id   AF-A0AA38J3E8-F1
#
_cell.length_a   1.000
_cell.length_b   1.000
_cell.length_c   1.000
_cell.angle_alpha   90.00
_cell.angle_beta   90.00
_cell.angle_gamma   90.00
#
_symmetry.space_group_name_H-M   'P 1'
#
loop_
_entity.id
_entity.type
_entity.pdbx_description
1 polymer ?
#
loop_
_entity_poly.entity_id
_entity_poly.type
_entity_poly.pdbx_seq_one_letter_code
_entity_poly.pdbx_strand_id
1 'polypeptide(L)'
;MTAKSKADMHVRDEEILVQPILHTLQAGSENHNIAKQCVGVFNYWVKCPKDIRKKYIEIGNEFHNIFVAQDDMIDKTILRKGIPSAHLVYGIPLTVQESTSPLIWSVRLLKLFAKNVEINFSTDFCDKMGQFLQIYDDYLNLHNPKYAALRAFCDDLDEGKCNYPIIHGIQSYPDDHRLLDMLKRRPLDIESKKVFVNILESFGSFEYTRKVLEDLKDEILADAEKMNMGKNPYLERILQNLFDNFETETYYDRCD
;
A
#
# COMPACT_ATOMS: atom_id res chain seq x y z
N MET A 1 21.79 1.61 -28.24
CA MET A 1 21.08 1.52 -26.94
C MET A 1 20.03 2.60 -26.94
N THR A 2 18.81 2.25 -27.31
CA THR A 2 17.68 3.18 -27.45
C THR A 2 17.14 3.53 -26.07
N ALA A 3 17.06 4.84 -25.78
CA ALA A 3 16.40 5.37 -24.61
C ALA A 3 14.94 4.90 -24.61
N LYS A 4 14.55 4.13 -23.58
CA LYS A 4 13.14 3.78 -23.36
C LYS A 4 12.37 5.06 -23.01
N SER A 5 11.17 5.20 -23.57
CA SER A 5 10.37 6.41 -23.43
C SER A 5 9.83 6.54 -22.01
N LYS A 6 9.58 7.77 -21.52
CA LYS A 6 8.97 8.03 -20.20
C LYS A 6 7.61 7.33 -20.02
N ALA A 7 6.88 7.04 -21.11
CA ALA A 7 5.64 6.28 -21.09
C ALA A 7 5.84 4.78 -20.79
N ASP A 8 6.99 4.20 -21.13
CA ASP A 8 7.33 2.80 -20.83
C ASP A 8 7.77 2.56 -19.36
N MET A 9 7.85 3.64 -18.57
CA MET A 9 8.23 3.60 -17.16
C MET A 9 6.98 3.57 -16.26
N HIS A 10 5.97 4.40 -16.52
CA HIS A 10 4.70 4.38 -15.76
C HIS A 10 3.88 3.10 -15.94
N VAL A 11 3.86 2.49 -17.14
CA VAL A 11 3.10 1.25 -17.39
C VAL A 11 3.65 0.05 -16.61
N ARG A 12 4.90 0.12 -16.12
CA ARG A 12 5.50 -0.96 -15.32
C ARG A 12 5.13 -0.91 -13.85
N ASP A 13 4.69 0.23 -13.31
CA ASP A 13 4.43 0.38 -11.87
C ASP A 13 3.00 -0.02 -11.48
N GLU A 14 2.03 0.13 -12.38
CA GLU A 14 0.62 -0.23 -12.15
C GLU A 14 0.41 -1.75 -11.95
N GLU A 15 1.26 -2.57 -12.55
CA GLU A 15 1.21 -4.03 -12.40
C GLU A 15 1.96 -4.54 -11.17
N ILE A 16 2.77 -3.76 -10.45
CA ILE A 16 3.66 -4.25 -9.37
C ILE A 16 2.90 -4.54 -8.07
N LEU A 17 1.73 -3.93 -7.90
CA LEU A 17 1.17 -3.73 -6.58
C LEU A 17 0.26 -4.85 -6.13
N VAL A 18 -0.65 -5.38 -6.95
CA VAL A 18 -1.39 -6.58 -6.54
C VAL A 18 -0.50 -7.83 -6.59
N GLN A 19 0.71 -7.74 -7.15
CA GLN A 19 1.60 -8.88 -7.39
C GLN A 19 2.07 -9.60 -6.13
N PRO A 20 2.34 -8.99 -4.98
CA PRO A 20 2.73 -9.75 -3.79
C PRO A 20 1.63 -10.75 -3.40
N ILE A 21 0.36 -10.34 -3.49
CA ILE A 21 -0.79 -11.21 -3.20
C ILE A 21 -1.05 -12.19 -4.35
N LEU A 22 -0.98 -11.76 -5.61
CA LEU A 22 -1.11 -12.64 -6.78
C LEU A 22 0.04 -13.66 -6.90
N HIS A 23 1.23 -13.32 -6.47
CA HIS A 23 2.41 -14.19 -6.42
C HIS A 23 2.24 -15.26 -5.34
N THR A 24 1.66 -14.89 -4.21
CA THR A 24 1.23 -15.85 -3.17
C THR A 24 0.15 -16.80 -3.71
N LEU A 25 -0.73 -16.31 -4.60
CA LEU A 25 -1.74 -17.11 -5.30
C LEU A 25 -1.14 -18.06 -6.35
N GLN A 26 -0.10 -17.66 -7.08
CA GLN A 26 0.59 -18.49 -8.07
C GLN A 26 1.21 -19.75 -7.45
N ALA A 27 1.52 -19.72 -6.16
CA ALA A 27 1.95 -20.89 -5.40
C ALA A 27 0.88 -21.99 -5.32
N GLY A 28 -0.37 -21.73 -5.72
CA GLY A 28 -1.43 -22.72 -5.91
C GLY A 28 -1.91 -23.39 -4.63
N SER A 29 -3.14 -23.15 -4.22
CA SER A 29 -3.70 -23.77 -3.01
C SER A 29 -4.50 -25.03 -3.30
N GLU A 30 -3.86 -26.19 -3.37
CA GLU A 30 -4.58 -27.47 -3.21
C GLU A 30 -5.24 -27.57 -1.81
N ASN A 31 -4.71 -26.86 -0.81
CA ASN A 31 -5.24 -26.77 0.55
C ASN A 31 -6.56 -25.97 0.69
N HIS A 32 -7.00 -25.23 -0.34
CA HIS A 32 -8.34 -24.61 -0.33
C HIS A 32 -9.46 -25.66 -0.24
N ASN A 33 -9.15 -26.93 -0.46
CA ASN A 33 -10.14 -27.99 -0.35
C ASN A 33 -10.62 -28.18 1.10
N ILE A 34 -9.74 -28.09 2.11
CA ILE A 34 -10.14 -28.34 3.51
C ILE A 34 -11.03 -27.22 4.04
N ALA A 35 -10.63 -25.95 3.90
CA ALA A 35 -11.45 -24.82 4.37
C ALA A 35 -12.82 -24.80 3.67
N LYS A 36 -12.86 -25.05 2.35
CA LYS A 36 -14.10 -25.18 1.58
C LYS A 36 -14.96 -26.37 2.01
N GLN A 37 -14.32 -27.51 2.33
CA GLN A 37 -15.01 -28.69 2.88
C GLN A 37 -15.59 -28.39 4.26
N CYS A 38 -14.85 -27.71 5.15
CA CYS A 38 -15.33 -27.30 6.48
C CYS A 38 -16.56 -26.40 6.36
N VAL A 39 -16.56 -25.41 5.47
CA VAL A 39 -17.75 -24.58 5.20
C VAL A 39 -18.93 -25.46 4.78
N GLY A 40 -18.70 -26.47 3.94
CA GLY A 40 -19.71 -27.45 3.56
C GLY A 40 -20.29 -28.25 4.73
N VAL A 41 -19.42 -28.74 5.62
CA VAL A 41 -19.79 -29.51 6.83
C VAL A 41 -20.62 -28.65 7.78
N PHE A 42 -20.15 -27.47 8.15
CA PHE A 42 -20.88 -26.60 9.08
C PHE A 42 -22.18 -26.07 8.48
N ASN A 43 -22.25 -25.92 7.15
CA ASN A 43 -23.48 -25.52 6.48
C ASN A 43 -24.61 -26.56 6.61
N TYR A 44 -24.31 -27.80 7.01
CA TYR A 44 -25.34 -28.77 7.39
C TYR A 44 -26.26 -28.22 8.49
N TRP A 45 -25.72 -27.51 9.47
CA TRP A 45 -26.51 -26.90 10.54
C TRP A 45 -26.91 -25.45 10.24
N VAL A 46 -26.00 -24.65 9.67
CA VAL A 46 -26.23 -23.21 9.44
C VAL A 46 -27.27 -22.94 8.34
N LYS A 47 -27.42 -23.85 7.36
CA LYS A 47 -28.39 -23.72 6.24
C LYS A 47 -28.26 -22.40 5.46
N CYS A 48 -27.05 -21.90 5.25
CA CYS A 48 -26.77 -20.69 4.48
C CYS A 48 -27.17 -20.87 2.99
N PRO A 49 -27.89 -19.89 2.40
CA PRO A 49 -28.21 -19.87 0.97
C PRO A 49 -26.97 -20.02 0.07
N LYS A 50 -27.12 -20.67 -1.09
CA LYS A 50 -25.99 -21.03 -1.97
C LYS A 50 -25.25 -19.79 -2.52
N ASP A 51 -26.00 -18.76 -2.88
CA ASP A 51 -25.50 -17.48 -3.39
C ASP A 51 -24.67 -16.73 -2.34
N ILE A 52 -25.16 -16.66 -1.10
CA ILE A 52 -24.43 -16.06 0.02
C ILE A 52 -23.19 -16.88 0.39
N ARG A 53 -23.33 -18.21 0.43
CA ARG A 53 -22.20 -19.11 0.72
C ARG A 53 -21.08 -18.99 -0.32
N LYS A 54 -21.41 -18.80 -1.60
CA LYS A 54 -20.41 -18.59 -2.65
C LYS A 54 -19.58 -17.32 -2.37
N LYS A 55 -20.24 -16.21 -2.06
CA LYS A 55 -19.58 -14.95 -1.70
C LYS A 55 -18.68 -15.11 -0.48
N TYR A 56 -19.14 -15.82 0.55
CA TYR A 56 -18.33 -16.07 1.75
C TYR A 56 -17.06 -16.89 1.45
N ILE A 57 -17.15 -17.90 0.59
CA ILE A 57 -15.98 -18.69 0.17
C ILE A 57 -14.99 -17.80 -0.60
N GLU A 58 -15.47 -16.93 -1.50
CA GLU A 58 -14.62 -15.98 -2.22
C GLU A 58 -13.90 -15.03 -1.25
N ILE A 59 -14.61 -14.46 -0.26
CA ILE A 59 -14.02 -13.64 0.81
C ILE A 59 -12.96 -14.42 1.59
N GLY A 60 -13.30 -15.64 2.02
CA GLY A 60 -12.40 -16.48 2.82
C GLY A 60 -11.10 -16.82 2.10
N ASN A 61 -11.15 -17.04 0.78
CA ASN A 61 -9.98 -17.30 -0.05
C ASN A 61 -9.06 -16.08 -0.12
N GLU A 62 -9.63 -14.89 -0.36
CA GLU A 62 -8.88 -13.63 -0.40
C GLU A 62 -8.17 -13.37 0.94
N PHE A 63 -8.90 -13.46 2.06
CA PHE A 63 -8.32 -13.30 3.39
C PHE A 63 -7.25 -14.34 3.71
N HIS A 64 -7.44 -15.59 3.30
CA HIS A 64 -6.41 -16.62 3.50
C HIS A 64 -5.09 -16.22 2.83
N ASN A 65 -5.11 -15.68 1.62
CA ASN A 65 -3.90 -15.27 0.91
C ASN A 65 -3.19 -14.10 1.59
N ILE A 66 -3.95 -13.14 2.12
CA ILE A 66 -3.41 -12.05 2.95
C ILE A 66 -2.69 -12.61 4.16
N PHE A 67 -3.37 -13.48 4.92
CA PHE A 67 -2.80 -14.04 6.14
C PHE A 67 -1.56 -14.86 5.82
N VAL A 68 -1.52 -15.60 4.71
CA VAL A 68 -0.32 -16.30 4.26
C VAL A 68 0.81 -15.34 3.91
N ALA A 69 0.54 -14.25 3.19
CA ALA A 69 1.56 -13.26 2.86
C ALA A 69 2.13 -12.58 4.11
N GLN A 70 1.28 -12.30 5.10
CA GLN A 70 1.67 -11.75 6.40
C GLN A 70 2.47 -12.75 7.25
N ASP A 71 2.00 -14.00 7.33
CA ASP A 71 2.68 -15.11 7.99
C ASP A 71 4.09 -15.31 7.40
N ASP A 72 4.22 -15.32 6.07
CA ASP A 72 5.50 -15.41 5.39
C ASP A 72 6.47 -14.28 5.78
N MET A 73 5.97 -13.06 5.96
CA MET A 73 6.79 -11.92 6.41
C MET A 73 7.23 -12.07 7.86
N ILE A 74 6.30 -12.45 8.75
CA ILE A 74 6.56 -12.60 10.18
C ILE A 74 7.57 -13.73 10.42
N ASP A 75 7.39 -14.86 9.73
CA ASP A 75 8.22 -16.05 9.85
C ASP A 75 9.51 -15.97 9.02
N LYS A 76 9.68 -14.91 8.21
CA LYS A 76 10.80 -14.73 7.27
C LYS A 76 10.95 -15.93 6.32
N THR A 77 9.82 -16.48 5.89
CA THR A 77 9.76 -17.67 5.04
C THR A 77 10.46 -17.41 3.72
N ILE A 78 11.43 -18.25 3.37
CA ILE A 78 12.22 -18.08 2.14
C ILE A 78 11.46 -18.57 0.90
N LEU A 79 10.77 -19.69 1.02
CA LEU A 79 10.06 -20.32 -0.09
C LEU A 79 8.63 -20.67 0.31
N ARG A 80 7.67 -20.32 -0.54
CA ARG A 80 6.28 -20.77 -0.45
C ARG A 80 6.02 -21.71 -1.62
N LYS A 81 5.93 -23.01 -1.32
CA LYS A 81 5.66 -24.09 -2.31
C LYS A 81 6.63 -24.08 -3.50
N GLY A 82 7.91 -23.83 -3.22
CA GLY A 82 8.97 -23.91 -4.23
C GLY A 82 9.23 -22.61 -5.00
N ILE A 83 8.44 -21.55 -4.79
CA ILE A 83 8.75 -20.20 -5.29
C ILE A 83 9.17 -19.27 -4.15
N PRO A 84 10.03 -18.26 -4.40
CA PRO A 84 10.39 -17.26 -3.40
C PRO A 84 9.15 -16.58 -2.82
N SER A 85 9.12 -16.36 -1.51
CA SER A 85 7.98 -15.67 -0.87
C SER A 85 7.84 -14.23 -1.36
N ALA A 86 6.62 -13.70 -1.36
CA ALA A 86 6.29 -12.40 -1.94
C ALA A 86 7.18 -11.26 -1.40
N HIS A 87 7.44 -11.24 -0.09
CA HIS A 87 8.26 -10.22 0.54
C HIS A 87 9.76 -10.27 0.17
N LEU A 88 10.23 -11.37 -0.41
CA LEU A 88 11.59 -11.46 -0.97
C LEU A 88 11.67 -10.97 -2.41
N VAL A 89 10.55 -11.04 -3.15
CA VAL A 89 10.47 -10.59 -4.54
C VAL A 89 10.14 -9.10 -4.61
N TYR A 90 9.16 -8.66 -3.82
CA TYR A 90 8.61 -7.30 -3.85
C TYR A 90 9.03 -6.47 -2.63
N GLY A 91 9.69 -7.07 -1.65
CA GLY A 91 10.03 -6.41 -0.39
C GLY A 91 8.89 -6.47 0.63
N ILE A 92 9.26 -6.44 1.91
CA ILE A 92 8.33 -6.38 3.04
C ILE A 92 7.39 -5.16 2.94
N PRO A 93 7.86 -3.93 2.65
CA PRO A 93 6.98 -2.75 2.65
C PRO A 93 5.81 -2.87 1.67
N LEU A 94 6.07 -3.21 0.41
CA LEU A 94 5.03 -3.39 -0.61
C LEU A 94 4.12 -4.57 -0.30
N THR A 95 4.67 -5.67 0.23
CA THR A 95 3.86 -6.84 0.62
C THR A 95 2.92 -6.52 1.79
N VAL A 96 3.37 -5.72 2.77
CA VAL A 96 2.52 -5.22 3.85
C VAL A 96 1.41 -4.35 3.30
N GLN A 97 1.77 -3.27 2.57
CA GLN A 97 0.83 -2.29 2.01
C GLN A 97 -0.36 -2.96 1.31
N GLU A 98 -0.08 -3.94 0.46
CA GLU A 98 -1.08 -4.64 -0.34
C GLU A 98 -1.91 -5.62 0.48
N SER A 99 -1.28 -6.28 1.45
CA SER A 99 -1.98 -7.15 2.39
C SER A 99 -2.88 -6.37 3.35
N THR A 100 -2.62 -5.08 3.59
CA THR A 100 -3.30 -4.29 4.64
C THR A 100 -4.21 -3.18 4.14
N SER A 101 -4.17 -2.78 2.86
CA SER A 101 -4.89 -1.60 2.35
C SER A 101 -6.43 -1.68 2.59
N PRO A 102 -6.99 -0.94 3.56
CA PRO A 102 -8.41 -1.08 3.93
C PRO A 102 -9.36 -0.60 2.83
N LEU A 103 -8.91 0.34 2.00
CA LEU A 103 -9.70 0.89 0.90
C LEU A 103 -9.92 -0.16 -0.19
N ILE A 104 -8.86 -0.85 -0.62
CA ILE A 104 -8.93 -1.92 -1.63
C ILE A 104 -9.90 -3.01 -1.15
N TRP A 105 -9.79 -3.41 0.11
CA TRP A 105 -10.69 -4.42 0.71
C TRP A 105 -12.13 -3.95 0.80
N SER A 106 -12.37 -2.71 1.22
CA SER A 106 -13.71 -2.16 1.32
C SER A 106 -14.43 -2.20 -0.03
N VAL A 107 -13.74 -1.82 -1.12
CA VAL A 107 -14.32 -1.87 -2.47
C VAL A 107 -14.51 -3.31 -2.96
N ARG A 108 -13.52 -4.19 -2.78
CA ARG A 108 -13.63 -5.61 -3.16
C ARG A 108 -14.81 -6.29 -2.46
N LEU A 109 -15.00 -6.06 -1.16
CA LEU A 109 -16.12 -6.60 -0.40
C LEU A 109 -17.46 -6.03 -0.88
N LEU A 110 -17.56 -4.71 -1.11
CA LEU A 110 -18.78 -4.10 -1.63
C LEU A 110 -19.19 -4.68 -2.99
N LYS A 111 -18.21 -4.94 -3.89
CA LYS A 111 -18.46 -5.58 -5.20
C LYS A 111 -19.11 -6.97 -5.06
N LEU A 112 -18.69 -7.78 -4.09
CA LEU A 112 -19.26 -9.12 -3.89
C LEU A 112 -20.75 -9.07 -3.48
N PHE A 113 -21.20 -8.01 -2.81
CA PHE A 113 -22.60 -7.87 -2.38
C PHE A 113 -23.44 -6.98 -3.30
N ALA A 114 -22.83 -6.28 -4.25
CA ALA A 114 -23.52 -5.42 -5.20
C ALA A 114 -24.49 -6.21 -6.11
N LYS A 115 -25.69 -5.66 -6.32
CA LYS A 115 -26.70 -6.21 -7.25
C LYS A 115 -26.60 -5.61 -8.66
N ASN A 116 -26.02 -4.41 -8.80
CA ASN A 116 -25.79 -3.72 -10.06
C ASN A 116 -24.27 -3.59 -10.28
N VAL A 117 -23.72 -4.44 -11.14
CA VAL A 117 -22.26 -4.60 -11.35
C VAL A 117 -21.73 -3.75 -12.52
N GLU A 118 -22.56 -2.88 -13.11
CA GLU A 118 -22.15 -2.09 -14.28
C GLU A 118 -21.11 -1.00 -13.97
N ILE A 119 -20.87 -0.69 -12.69
CA ILE A 119 -19.76 0.19 -12.30
C ILE A 119 -18.49 -0.66 -12.26
N ASN A 120 -17.80 -0.66 -13.40
CA ASN A 120 -16.43 -1.14 -13.48
C ASN A 120 -15.53 -0.09 -12.80
N PHE A 121 -15.49 -0.08 -11.46
CA PHE A 121 -14.39 0.58 -10.77
C PHE A 121 -13.14 -0.09 -11.29
N SER A 122 -12.34 0.61 -12.11
CA SER A 122 -11.05 0.05 -12.48
C SER A 122 -10.33 -0.25 -11.19
N THR A 123 -9.87 -1.50 -11.02
CA THR A 123 -8.97 -1.89 -9.93
C THR A 123 -7.89 -0.82 -9.77
N ASP A 124 -7.40 -0.31 -10.89
CA ASP A 124 -6.41 0.74 -11.02
C ASP A 124 -6.76 2.02 -10.23
N PHE A 125 -8.02 2.50 -10.22
CA PHE A 125 -8.37 3.70 -9.45
C PHE A 125 -8.28 3.46 -7.95
N CYS A 126 -8.79 2.31 -7.49
CA CYS A 126 -8.73 1.95 -6.07
C CYS A 126 -7.29 1.68 -5.63
N ASP A 127 -6.49 1.09 -6.50
CA ASP A 127 -5.08 0.81 -6.25
C ASP A 127 -4.29 2.12 -6.20
N LYS A 128 -4.49 3.07 -7.13
CA LYS A 128 -3.89 4.42 -7.08
C LYS A 128 -4.29 5.19 -5.83
N MET A 129 -5.57 5.18 -5.47
CA MET A 129 -6.05 5.80 -4.23
C MET A 129 -5.40 5.16 -2.98
N GLY A 130 -5.29 3.83 -2.95
CA GLY A 130 -4.63 3.12 -1.86
C GLY A 130 -3.15 3.48 -1.75
N GLN A 131 -2.45 3.57 -2.88
CA GLN A 131 -1.05 4.01 -2.94
C GLN A 131 -0.89 5.45 -2.44
N PHE A 132 -1.69 6.38 -2.96
CA PHE A 132 -1.64 7.78 -2.55
C PHE A 132 -1.80 7.88 -1.02
N LEU A 133 -2.80 7.20 -0.45
CA LEU A 133 -3.05 7.24 0.99
C LEU A 133 -1.89 6.65 1.81
N GLN A 134 -1.25 5.58 1.35
CA GLN A 134 -0.11 4.98 2.05
C GLN A 134 1.14 5.85 1.96
N ILE A 135 1.50 6.30 0.76
CA ILE A 135 2.68 7.15 0.54
C ILE A 135 2.50 8.49 1.25
N TYR A 136 1.27 9.01 1.29
CA TYR A 136 0.96 10.23 2.01
C TYR A 136 1.09 10.03 3.53
N ASP A 137 0.63 8.92 4.09
CA ASP A 137 0.84 8.58 5.51
C ASP A 137 2.34 8.48 5.85
N ASP A 138 3.11 7.77 5.02
CA ASP A 138 4.57 7.63 5.15
C ASP A 138 5.28 9.00 5.12
N TYR A 139 4.86 9.88 4.21
CA TYR A 139 5.38 11.24 4.08
C TYR A 139 5.04 12.09 5.30
N LEU A 140 3.78 12.07 5.76
CA LEU A 140 3.34 12.81 6.93
C LEU A 140 4.06 12.35 8.20
N ASN A 141 4.32 11.04 8.34
CA ASN A 141 5.04 10.48 9.48
C ASN A 141 6.42 11.12 9.69
N LEU A 142 7.13 11.35 8.57
CA LEU A 142 8.51 11.85 8.56
C LEU A 142 8.60 13.37 8.34
N HIS A 143 7.56 14.01 7.79
CA HIS A 143 7.62 15.38 7.28
C HIS A 143 6.52 16.33 7.80
N ASN A 144 5.62 15.90 8.69
CA ASN A 144 4.59 16.80 9.26
C ASN A 144 4.66 16.93 10.80
N PRO A 145 4.91 18.13 11.36
CA PRO A 145 4.96 18.36 12.81
C PRO A 145 3.60 18.20 13.52
N LYS A 146 2.47 18.48 12.86
CA LYS A 146 1.13 18.25 13.41
C LYS A 146 0.86 16.75 13.54
N TYR A 147 1.34 15.97 12.58
CA TYR A 147 1.20 14.52 12.59
C TYR A 147 2.03 13.90 13.74
N ALA A 148 3.24 14.43 13.97
CA ALA A 148 4.07 14.07 15.12
C ALA A 148 3.42 14.36 16.49
N ALA A 149 2.48 15.32 16.58
CA ALA A 149 1.75 15.64 17.81
C ALA A 149 0.54 14.71 18.06
N LEU A 150 -0.02 14.12 17.00
CA LEU A 150 -1.09 13.11 17.10
C LEU A 150 -0.52 11.71 17.38
N ARG A 151 0.68 11.45 16.89
CA ARG A 151 1.46 10.21 17.12
C ARG A 151 2.68 10.53 17.98
N ALA A 152 3.82 9.88 17.72
CA ALA A 152 5.11 10.30 18.22
C ALA A 152 6.01 10.67 17.02
N PHE A 153 6.97 11.57 17.24
CA PHE A 153 7.86 12.05 16.17
C PHE A 153 8.59 10.90 15.47
N CYS A 154 8.32 10.73 14.16
CA CYS A 154 8.89 9.68 13.31
C CYS A 154 8.86 8.29 13.98
N ASP A 155 7.71 7.87 14.53
CA ASP A 155 7.55 6.57 15.20
C ASP A 155 7.80 5.38 14.26
N ASP A 156 7.61 5.54 12.95
CA ASP A 156 7.98 4.53 11.95
C ASP A 156 9.47 4.18 11.99
N LEU A 157 10.34 5.11 12.37
CA LEU A 157 11.78 4.86 12.52
C LEU A 157 12.08 3.97 13.73
N ASP A 158 11.26 4.01 14.78
CA ASP A 158 11.41 3.12 15.94
C ASP A 158 11.01 1.69 15.60
N GLU A 159 9.96 1.54 14.79
CA GLU A 159 9.52 0.25 14.26
C GLU A 159 10.49 -0.31 13.20
N GLY A 160 11.34 0.55 12.63
CA GLY A 160 12.28 0.19 11.57
C GLY A 160 11.61 -0.02 10.23
N LYS A 161 10.47 0.65 9.99
CA LYS A 161 9.79 0.64 8.70
C LYS A 161 10.67 1.33 7.67
N CYS A 162 10.86 0.65 6.53
CA CYS A 162 11.49 1.22 5.35
C CYS A 162 10.38 1.77 4.46
N ASN A 163 9.84 2.92 4.84
CA ASN A 163 8.71 3.56 4.17
C ASN A 163 9.15 4.35 2.92
N TYR A 164 8.21 4.85 2.12
CA TYR A 164 8.51 5.30 0.74
C TYR A 164 9.68 6.32 0.61
N PRO A 165 9.74 7.41 1.41
CA PRO A 165 10.88 8.35 1.37
C PRO A 165 12.23 7.70 1.69
N ILE A 166 12.23 6.70 2.59
CA ILE A 166 13.45 6.00 3.02
C ILE A 166 13.96 5.06 1.93
N ILE A 167 13.06 4.34 1.26
CA ILE A 167 13.40 3.49 0.12
C ILE A 167 14.09 4.34 -0.96
N HIS A 168 13.49 5.48 -1.33
CA HIS A 168 14.12 6.40 -2.28
C HIS A 168 15.51 6.84 -1.83
N GLY A 169 15.68 7.21 -0.56
CA GLY A 169 16.97 7.66 -0.03
C GLY A 169 18.06 6.59 -0.12
N ILE A 170 17.74 5.34 0.25
CA ILE A 170 18.68 4.21 0.20
C ILE A 170 19.01 3.83 -1.25
N GLN A 171 18.02 3.83 -2.14
CA GLN A 171 18.21 3.42 -3.53
C GLN A 171 18.93 4.47 -4.38
N SER A 172 18.72 5.75 -4.09
CA SER A 172 19.37 6.85 -4.79
C SER A 172 20.85 6.97 -4.46
N TYR A 173 21.25 6.51 -3.28
CA TYR A 173 22.63 6.57 -2.78
C TYR A 173 23.07 5.19 -2.23
N PRO A 174 23.24 4.16 -3.08
CA PRO A 174 23.48 2.79 -2.64
C PRO A 174 24.82 2.58 -1.93
N ASP A 175 25.81 3.45 -2.20
CA ASP A 175 27.12 3.43 -1.55
C ASP A 175 27.11 4.15 -0.17
N ASP A 176 26.06 4.92 0.14
CA ASP A 176 25.90 5.60 1.41
C ASP A 176 25.05 4.77 2.38
N HIS A 177 25.73 4.04 3.26
CA HIS A 177 25.07 3.14 4.20
C HIS A 177 24.53 3.83 5.46
N ARG A 178 24.62 5.17 5.60
CA ARG A 178 24.21 5.88 6.84
C ARG A 178 22.76 5.61 7.22
N LEU A 179 21.82 5.75 6.27
CA LEU A 179 20.39 5.51 6.51
C LEU A 179 20.13 4.06 6.92
N LEU A 180 20.76 3.10 6.22
CA LEU A 180 20.60 1.68 6.50
C LEU A 180 21.18 1.29 7.88
N ASP A 181 22.33 1.84 8.24
CA ASP A 181 22.98 1.59 9.52
C ASP A 181 22.20 2.20 10.68
N MET A 182 21.60 3.38 10.51
CA MET A 182 20.72 3.98 11.50
C MET A 182 19.44 3.16 11.69
N LEU A 183 18.78 2.73 10.61
CA LEU A 183 17.58 1.87 10.69
C LEU A 183 17.81 0.55 11.44
N LYS A 184 19.03 0.00 11.38
CA LYS A 184 19.41 -1.23 12.09
C LYS A 184 19.60 -1.03 13.60
N ARG A 185 19.92 0.20 14.04
CA ARG A 185 20.20 0.53 15.46
C ARG A 185 18.94 0.78 16.31
N ARG A 186 17.76 0.76 15.67
CA ARG A 186 16.46 1.06 16.27
C ARG A 186 16.24 0.46 17.69
N PRO A 187 15.50 1.15 18.57
CA PRO A 187 14.83 2.45 18.35
C PRO A 187 15.82 3.62 18.30
N LEU A 188 15.41 4.74 17.70
CA LEU A 188 16.26 5.92 17.56
C LEU A 188 15.85 6.98 18.59
N ASP A 189 16.85 7.61 19.24
CA ASP A 189 16.59 8.81 20.03
C ASP A 189 16.17 9.99 19.11
N ILE A 190 15.60 11.04 19.72
CA ILE A 190 15.06 12.19 18.99
C ILE A 190 16.13 12.88 18.11
N GLU A 191 17.37 12.99 18.57
CA GLU A 191 18.45 13.63 17.80
C GLU A 191 18.88 12.74 16.64
N SER A 192 18.98 11.43 16.86
CA SER A 192 19.22 10.46 15.78
C SER A 192 18.11 10.50 14.72
N LYS A 193 16.83 10.65 15.12
CA LYS A 193 15.70 10.82 14.18
C LYS A 193 15.81 12.11 13.36
N LYS A 194 16.18 13.24 13.99
CA LYS A 194 16.42 14.50 13.26
C LYS A 194 17.55 14.37 12.24
N VAL A 195 18.65 13.72 12.61
CA VAL A 195 19.76 13.44 11.69
C VAL A 195 19.27 12.58 10.52
N PHE A 196 18.45 11.56 10.79
CA PHE A 196 17.88 10.70 9.77
C PHE A 196 17.04 11.49 8.74
N VAL A 197 16.12 12.32 9.23
CA VAL A 197 15.27 13.19 8.39
C VAL A 197 16.12 14.19 7.59
N ASN A 198 17.15 14.79 8.19
CA ASN A 198 18.05 15.71 7.49
C ASN A 198 18.85 15.02 6.36
N ILE A 199 19.22 13.75 6.53
CA ILE A 199 19.87 12.99 5.45
C ILE A 199 18.88 12.78 4.30
N LEU A 200 17.63 12.37 4.58
CA LEU A 200 16.59 12.22 3.56
C LEU A 200 16.32 13.53 2.80
N GLU A 201 16.27 14.65 3.52
CA GLU A 201 16.13 15.98 2.94
C GLU A 201 17.31 16.28 2.00
N SER A 202 18.55 16.06 2.45
CA SER A 202 19.75 16.27 1.62
C SER A 202 19.81 15.38 0.38
N PHE A 203 19.14 14.22 0.41
CA PHE A 203 19.03 13.29 -0.70
C PHE A 203 17.88 13.65 -1.65
N GLY A 204 17.05 14.63 -1.31
CA GLY A 204 15.88 15.03 -2.08
C GLY A 204 14.71 14.05 -1.97
N SER A 205 14.69 13.17 -0.96
CA SER A 205 13.65 12.14 -0.82
C SER A 205 12.25 12.70 -0.59
N PHE A 206 12.13 13.79 0.16
CA PHE A 206 10.82 14.42 0.40
C PHE A 206 10.28 15.11 -0.85
N GLU A 207 11.13 15.84 -1.57
CA GLU A 207 10.76 16.47 -2.84
C GLU A 207 10.35 15.42 -3.88
N TYR A 208 11.12 14.33 -3.99
CA TYR A 208 10.76 13.20 -4.85
C TYR A 208 9.41 12.60 -4.46
N THR A 209 9.20 12.34 -3.17
CA THR A 209 7.93 11.75 -2.68
C THR A 209 6.75 12.68 -2.93
N ARG A 210 6.92 13.99 -2.71
CA ARG A 210 5.88 14.99 -3.00
C ARG A 210 5.50 14.96 -4.47
N LYS A 211 6.48 14.93 -5.37
CA LYS A 211 6.23 14.84 -6.81
C LYS A 211 5.47 13.57 -7.19
N VAL A 212 5.83 12.42 -6.62
CA VAL A 212 5.08 11.17 -6.84
C VAL A 212 3.63 11.29 -6.37
N LEU A 213 3.38 11.95 -5.24
CA LEU A 213 2.04 12.19 -4.73
C LEU A 213 1.25 13.16 -5.64
N GLU A 214 1.90 14.18 -6.19
CA GLU A 214 1.30 15.10 -7.18
C GLU A 214 0.91 14.36 -8.47
N ASP A 215 1.83 13.55 -9.02
CA ASP A 215 1.58 12.75 -10.23
C ASP A 215 0.40 11.78 -9.98
N LEU A 216 0.38 11.08 -8.82
CA LEU A 216 -0.73 10.20 -8.43
C LEU A 216 -2.05 10.96 -8.25
N LYS A 217 -2.03 12.16 -7.65
CA LYS A 217 -3.21 13.02 -7.50
C LYS A 217 -3.82 13.34 -8.86
N ASP A 218 -2.98 13.74 -9.83
CA ASP A 218 -3.43 14.09 -11.18
C ASP A 218 -4.02 12.88 -11.92
N GLU A 219 -3.40 11.70 -11.78
CA GLU A 219 -3.93 10.46 -12.34
C GLU A 219 -5.27 10.06 -11.74
N ILE A 220 -5.41 10.16 -10.41
CA ILE A 220 -6.65 9.85 -9.68
C ILE A 220 -7.78 10.78 -10.14
N LEU A 221 -7.51 12.08 -10.28
CA LEU A 221 -8.49 13.05 -10.76
C LEU A 221 -8.92 12.74 -12.21
N ALA A 222 -7.97 12.45 -13.09
CA ALA A 222 -8.26 12.08 -14.47
C ALA A 222 -9.07 10.78 -14.57
N ASP A 223 -8.78 9.77 -13.75
CA ASP A 223 -9.52 8.52 -13.72
C ASP A 223 -10.94 8.70 -13.15
N ALA A 224 -11.11 9.55 -12.12
CA ALA A 224 -12.43 9.91 -11.60
C ALA A 224 -13.31 10.60 -12.65
N GLU A 225 -12.74 11.50 -13.44
CA GLU A 225 -13.43 12.16 -14.56
C GLU A 225 -13.86 11.14 -15.64
N LYS A 226 -12.94 10.27 -16.09
CA LYS A 226 -13.21 9.25 -17.11
C LYS A 226 -14.32 8.27 -16.71
N MET A 227 -14.38 7.91 -15.43
CA MET A 227 -15.41 7.00 -14.91
C MET A 227 -16.80 7.64 -14.82
N ASN A 228 -16.97 8.90 -15.28
CA ASN A 228 -18.19 9.68 -15.16
C ASN A 228 -18.65 9.78 -13.69
N MET A 229 -17.69 9.75 -12.76
CA MET A 229 -17.93 9.81 -11.31
C MET A 229 -18.22 11.22 -10.82
N GLY A 230 -18.24 12.24 -11.70
CA GLY A 230 -18.71 13.60 -11.44
C GLY A 230 -20.20 13.73 -11.07
N LYS A 231 -20.82 12.61 -10.64
CA LYS A 231 -22.14 12.55 -10.00
C LYS A 231 -22.07 11.93 -8.60
N ASN A 232 -20.87 11.64 -8.09
CA ASN A 232 -20.65 11.15 -6.74
C ASN A 232 -20.13 12.31 -5.85
N PRO A 233 -21.04 13.12 -5.27
CA PRO A 233 -20.65 14.28 -4.47
C PRO A 233 -19.86 13.90 -3.21
N TYR A 234 -19.92 12.63 -2.80
CA TYR A 234 -19.11 12.14 -1.68
C TYR A 234 -17.65 11.93 -2.07
N LEU A 235 -17.39 11.42 -3.28
CA LEU A 235 -16.04 11.25 -3.79
C LEU A 235 -15.39 12.61 -4.03
N GLU A 236 -16.10 13.52 -4.69
CA GLU A 236 -15.62 14.90 -4.93
C GLU A 236 -15.22 15.58 -3.62
N ARG A 237 -16.07 15.50 -2.59
CA ARG A 237 -15.76 16.06 -1.28
C ARG A 237 -14.55 15.41 -0.60
N ILE A 238 -14.38 14.09 -0.73
CA ILE A 238 -13.22 13.39 -0.16
C ILE A 238 -11.94 13.80 -0.89
N LEU A 239 -11.95 13.82 -2.23
CA LEU A 239 -10.79 14.21 -3.03
C LEU A 239 -10.41 15.67 -2.76
N GLN A 240 -11.39 16.57 -2.70
CA GLN A 240 -11.18 17.96 -2.35
C GLN A 240 -10.54 18.09 -0.96
N ASN A 241 -11.13 17.50 0.07
CA ASN A 241 -10.56 17.55 1.42
C ASN A 241 -9.16 16.92 1.50
N LEU A 242 -8.91 15.82 0.80
CA LEU A 242 -7.64 15.13 0.83
C LEU A 242 -6.54 15.96 0.16
N PHE A 243 -6.82 16.50 -1.02
CA PHE A 243 -5.84 17.21 -1.83
C PHE A 243 -5.65 18.67 -1.44
N ASP A 244 -6.64 19.33 -0.85
CA ASP A 244 -6.49 20.68 -0.29
C ASP A 244 -5.58 20.65 0.95
N ASN A 245 -5.70 19.60 1.78
CA ASN A 245 -4.83 19.46 2.96
C ASN A 245 -3.38 19.13 2.58
N PHE A 246 -3.17 18.36 1.51
CA PHE A 246 -1.84 18.02 0.98
C PHE A 246 -0.97 19.26 0.69
N GLU A 247 -1.57 20.36 0.23
CA GLU A 247 -0.85 21.59 -0.13
C GLU A 247 -0.43 22.46 1.08
N THR A 248 -0.90 22.16 2.29
CA THR A 248 -0.77 23.07 3.46
C THR A 248 0.12 22.56 4.59
N GLU A 249 0.81 21.43 4.41
CA GLU A 249 1.50 20.72 5.48
C GLU A 249 3.00 20.49 5.19
N THR A 250 3.85 21.47 5.55
CA THR A 250 5.32 21.30 5.53
C THR A 250 5.97 21.69 6.86
N TYR A 251 7.15 21.12 7.17
CA TYR A 251 7.99 21.51 8.32
C TYR A 251 8.56 22.94 8.19
N TYR A 252 8.61 23.49 6.97
CA TYR A 252 9.45 24.64 6.65
C TYR A 252 8.73 25.98 6.55
N ASP A 253 7.40 26.02 6.72
CA ASP A 253 6.63 27.27 6.73
C ASP A 253 6.75 28.10 8.03
N ARG A 254 7.68 27.75 8.94
CA ARG A 254 7.92 28.51 10.19
C ARG A 254 9.38 28.63 10.61
N CYS A 255 10.28 28.80 9.64
CA CYS A 255 11.59 29.37 9.91
C CYS A 255 11.64 30.82 9.40
N ASP A 256 10.92 31.70 10.10
CA ASP A 256 11.17 33.15 10.14
C ASP A 256 10.99 33.63 11.59
#